data_AF-A0A6I0DPE8-F1
#
_entry.id   AF-A0A6I0DPE8-F1
#
_cell.length_a   1.000
_cell.length_b   1.000
_cell.length_c   1.000
_cell.angle_alpha   90.00
_cell.angle_beta   90.00
_cell.angle_gamma   90.00
#
_symmetry.space_group_name_H-M   'P 1'
#
loop_
_entity.id
_entity.type
_entity.pdbx_description
1 polymer ?
#
loop_
_entity_poly.entity_id
_entity_poly.type
_entity_poly.pdbx_seq_one_letter_code
_entity_poly.pdbx_strand_id
1 'polypeptide(L)'
;MKADEIIYRLVVSPGDIDPNTGKVLLEAIRDVKHDGLSVIRSVATDQEIEDLVRERLTIKPGGAVRVVEAILEIKVSDLQGLVRENWGRLFCIYDETVPRKYSDLPPVPTHATLLQRVPPAKTAGRNGQMKDDQKKLYDNLVGNRIDIGSFRNGLIKQLNQRSLDGEFELSS
;
A
#
# COMPACT_ATOMS: atom_id res chain seq x y z
N MET A 1 25.99 10.73 -3.83
CA MET A 1 24.55 11.09 -3.83
C MET A 1 23.82 9.86 -3.33
N LYS A 2 23.10 9.90 -2.19
CA LYS A 2 22.33 8.74 -1.74
C LYS A 2 21.23 8.50 -2.79
N ALA A 3 21.05 7.25 -3.22
CA ALA A 3 19.92 6.89 -4.06
C ALA A 3 18.62 7.30 -3.34
N ASP A 4 17.69 7.88 -4.09
CA ASP A 4 16.39 8.24 -3.54
C ASP A 4 15.64 6.98 -3.15
N GLU A 5 14.98 7.01 -2.00
CA GLU A 5 14.28 5.86 -1.48
C GLU A 5 12.99 5.62 -2.27
N ILE A 6 12.73 4.37 -2.63
CA ILE A 6 11.48 3.95 -3.26
C ILE A 6 10.61 3.21 -2.22
N ILE A 7 9.30 3.45 -2.26
CA ILE A 7 8.30 2.68 -1.52
C ILE A 7 7.28 2.06 -2.47
N TYR A 8 6.74 0.91 -2.07
CA TYR A 8 5.75 0.14 -2.81
C TYR A 8 4.43 0.08 -2.08
N ARG A 9 3.33 0.25 -2.81
CA ARG A 9 1.97 -0.04 -2.36
C ARG A 9 1.43 -1.24 -3.12
N LEU A 10 1.05 -2.29 -2.39
CA LEU A 10 0.37 -3.45 -2.95
C LEU A 10 -1.13 -3.18 -3.05
N VAL A 11 -1.71 -3.45 -4.23
CA VAL A 11 -3.13 -3.32 -4.54
C VAL A 11 -3.73 -4.72 -4.62
N VAL A 12 -4.68 -5.02 -3.75
CA VAL A 12 -5.22 -6.37 -3.56
C VAL A 12 -6.67 -6.45 -4.00
N SER A 13 -6.99 -7.47 -4.79
CA SER A 13 -8.34 -7.81 -5.22
C SER A 13 -8.89 -8.95 -4.35
N PRO A 14 -10.20 -8.99 -4.04
CA PRO A 14 -11.19 -7.94 -4.33
C PRO A 14 -11.08 -6.75 -3.36
N GLY A 15 -11.43 -5.55 -3.83
CA GLY A 15 -11.59 -4.35 -3.00
C GLY A 15 -10.83 -3.12 -3.49
N ASP A 16 -9.59 -3.29 -3.94
CA ASP A 16 -8.76 -2.18 -4.41
C ASP A 16 -8.87 -1.93 -5.92
N ILE A 17 -9.56 -2.81 -6.66
CA ILE A 17 -9.68 -2.76 -8.13
C ILE A 17 -11.14 -2.91 -8.56
N ASP A 18 -11.51 -2.16 -9.59
CA ASP A 18 -12.77 -2.33 -10.30
C ASP A 18 -12.72 -3.62 -11.13
N PRO A 19 -13.56 -4.63 -10.84
CA PRO A 19 -13.52 -5.92 -11.52
C PRO A 19 -13.91 -5.84 -13.00
N ASN A 20 -14.60 -4.78 -13.44
CA ASN A 20 -15.01 -4.62 -14.83
C ASN A 20 -13.96 -3.90 -15.68
N THR A 21 -13.20 -2.98 -15.07
CA THR A 21 -12.27 -2.11 -15.80
C THR A 21 -10.80 -2.40 -15.51
N GLY A 22 -10.49 -3.19 -14.46
CA GLY A 22 -9.13 -3.47 -14.02
C GLY A 22 -8.39 -2.24 -13.47
N LYS A 23 -9.11 -1.15 -13.22
CA LYS A 23 -8.56 0.11 -12.71
C LYS A 23 -8.46 0.06 -11.19
N VAL A 24 -7.34 0.59 -10.68
CA VAL A 24 -7.15 0.82 -9.24
C VAL A 24 -8.20 1.82 -8.78
N LEU A 25 -8.94 1.47 -7.73
CA LEU A 25 -9.93 2.33 -7.10
C LEU A 25 -9.26 3.35 -6.19
N LEU A 26 -9.86 4.53 -6.00
CA LEU A 26 -9.35 5.51 -5.03
C LEU A 26 -9.39 4.93 -3.60
N GLU A 27 -10.31 4.01 -3.38
CA GLU A 27 -10.44 3.16 -2.20
C GLU A 27 -9.13 2.49 -1.79
N ALA A 28 -8.29 2.12 -2.76
CA ALA A 28 -7.00 1.46 -2.54
C ALA A 28 -6.01 2.29 -1.70
N ILE A 29 -6.21 3.62 -1.65
CA ILE A 29 -5.40 4.56 -0.88
C ILE A 29 -6.19 5.30 0.20
N ARG A 30 -7.48 4.98 0.38
CA ARG A 30 -8.39 5.76 1.22
C ARG A 30 -7.92 5.85 2.66
N ASP A 31 -7.24 4.83 3.15
CA ASP A 31 -6.84 4.69 4.55
C ASP A 31 -5.72 5.67 4.95
N VAL A 32 -5.03 6.29 3.98
CA VAL A 32 -3.96 7.28 4.21
C VAL A 32 -4.35 8.41 5.17
N LYS A 33 -5.64 8.75 5.28
CA LYS A 33 -6.14 9.84 6.15
C LYS A 33 -6.53 9.44 7.57
N HIS A 34 -6.76 8.16 7.85
CA HIS A 34 -7.33 7.70 9.12
C HIS A 34 -6.49 6.59 9.76
N ASP A 35 -6.27 5.51 9.01
CA ASP A 35 -5.63 4.30 9.52
C ASP A 35 -4.18 4.18 9.06
N GLY A 36 -3.80 5.00 8.08
CA GLY A 36 -2.51 4.95 7.42
C GLY A 36 -2.49 3.98 6.25
N LEU A 37 -1.72 4.33 5.23
CA LEU A 37 -1.52 3.50 4.05
C LEU A 37 -0.26 2.65 4.25
N SER A 38 -0.45 1.34 4.40
CA SER A 38 0.64 0.38 4.47
C SER A 38 1.43 0.35 3.16
N VAL A 39 2.75 0.57 3.27
CA VAL A 39 3.72 0.58 2.18
C VAL A 39 4.99 -0.20 2.57
N ILE A 40 5.73 -0.67 1.58
CA ILE A 40 6.95 -1.47 1.76
C ILE A 40 8.13 -0.70 1.19
N ARG A 41 9.20 -0.50 1.97
CA ARG A 41 10.42 0.16 1.49
C ARG A 41 11.16 -0.75 0.51
N SER A 42 11.74 -0.16 -0.53
CA SER A 42 12.46 -0.90 -1.59
C SER A 42 13.66 -1.70 -1.11
N VAL A 43 14.22 -1.35 0.06
CA VAL A 43 15.29 -2.09 0.73
C VAL A 43 14.84 -3.43 1.32
N ALA A 44 13.54 -3.73 1.31
CA ALA A 44 13.00 -4.99 1.77
C ALA A 44 13.65 -6.19 1.06
N THR A 45 13.94 -7.21 1.85
CA THR A 45 14.30 -8.54 1.36
C THR A 45 13.07 -9.23 0.75
N ASP A 46 13.31 -10.23 -0.09
CA ASP A 46 12.21 -10.98 -0.70
C ASP A 46 11.37 -11.72 0.37
N GLN A 47 12.01 -12.20 1.45
CA GLN A 47 11.31 -12.82 2.58
C GLN A 47 10.38 -11.85 3.31
N GLU A 48 10.83 -10.61 3.56
CA GLU A 48 10.00 -9.58 4.20
C GLU A 48 8.79 -9.20 3.34
N ILE A 49 8.98 -9.13 2.01
CA ILE A 49 7.89 -8.89 1.07
C ILE A 49 6.92 -10.07 1.09
N GLU A 50 7.41 -11.30 0.98
CA GLU A 50 6.58 -12.51 1.04
C GLU A 50 5.73 -12.55 2.30
N ASP A 51 6.35 -12.28 3.44
CA ASP A 51 5.72 -12.24 4.74
C ASP A 51 4.54 -11.25 4.80
N LEU A 52 4.73 -10.02 4.32
CA LEU A 52 3.70 -8.97 4.29
C LEU A 52 2.60 -9.27 3.26
N VAL A 53 2.98 -9.78 2.09
CA VAL A 53 2.04 -10.15 1.04
C VAL A 53 1.16 -11.30 1.52
N ARG A 54 1.75 -12.35 2.10
CA ARG A 54 1.02 -13.49 2.66
C ARG A 54 -0.05 -13.02 3.64
N GLU A 55 0.29 -12.14 4.57
CA GLU A 55 -0.69 -11.61 5.55
C GLU A 55 -1.83 -10.82 4.92
N ARG A 56 -1.57 -10.12 3.81
CA ARG A 56 -2.63 -9.45 3.04
C ARG A 56 -3.53 -10.42 2.28
N LEU A 57 -2.95 -11.50 1.78
CA LEU A 57 -3.65 -12.55 1.04
C LEU A 57 -4.35 -13.56 1.96
N THR A 58 -3.99 -13.62 3.25
CA THR A 58 -4.64 -14.49 4.22
C THR A 58 -6.12 -14.16 4.38
N ILE A 59 -6.95 -15.19 4.29
CA ILE A 59 -8.41 -15.10 4.41
C ILE A 59 -8.93 -16.02 5.51
N LYS A 60 -10.11 -15.68 6.04
CA LYS A 60 -10.88 -16.55 6.93
C LYS A 60 -11.53 -17.70 6.11
N PRO A 61 -11.91 -18.81 6.75
CA PRO A 61 -12.66 -19.88 6.11
C PRO A 61 -13.87 -19.37 5.32
N GLY A 62 -13.99 -19.77 4.05
CA GLY A 62 -15.06 -19.38 3.13
C GLY A 62 -14.94 -17.93 2.60
N GLY A 63 -13.81 -17.26 2.85
CA GLY A 63 -13.54 -15.93 2.34
C GLY A 63 -13.29 -15.92 0.82
N ALA A 64 -13.51 -14.78 0.17
CA ALA A 64 -13.13 -14.61 -1.22
C ALA A 64 -11.59 -14.63 -1.35
N VAL A 65 -11.08 -15.45 -2.26
CA VAL A 65 -9.65 -15.51 -2.58
C VAL A 65 -9.12 -14.14 -2.92
N ARG A 66 -7.90 -13.84 -2.43
CA ARG A 66 -7.23 -12.56 -2.64
C ARG A 66 -6.04 -12.72 -3.55
N VAL A 67 -5.76 -11.70 -4.36
CA VAL A 67 -4.56 -11.63 -5.20
C VAL A 67 -4.03 -10.21 -5.25
N VAL A 68 -2.70 -10.05 -5.35
CA VAL A 68 -2.08 -8.76 -5.66
C VAL A 68 -2.16 -8.54 -7.16
N GLU A 69 -2.89 -7.52 -7.59
CA GLU A 69 -3.10 -7.24 -9.02
C GLU A 69 -2.27 -6.07 -9.53
N ALA A 70 -1.80 -5.21 -8.63
CA ALA A 70 -0.88 -4.13 -8.98
C ALA A 70 0.09 -3.85 -7.84
N ILE A 71 1.26 -3.36 -8.22
CA ILE A 71 2.22 -2.74 -7.33
C ILE A 71 2.37 -1.31 -7.82
N LEU A 72 2.18 -0.35 -6.92
CA LEU A 72 2.37 1.07 -7.20
C LEU A 72 3.68 1.50 -6.57
N GLU A 73 4.53 2.13 -7.35
CA GLU A 73 5.83 2.64 -6.93
C GLU A 73 5.75 4.14 -6.71
N ILE A 74 6.42 4.66 -5.69
CA ILE A 74 6.66 6.11 -5.58
C ILE A 74 8.01 6.35 -4.91
N LYS A 75 8.73 7.36 -5.40
CA LYS A 75 9.93 7.85 -4.72
C LYS A 75 9.57 8.71 -3.53
N VAL A 76 10.34 8.61 -2.46
CA VAL A 76 10.14 9.42 -1.27
C VAL A 76 10.29 10.92 -1.59
N SER A 77 11.18 11.30 -2.52
CA SER A 77 11.26 12.70 -2.95
C SER A 77 10.00 13.19 -3.67
N ASP A 78 9.40 12.39 -4.54
CA ASP A 78 8.14 12.73 -5.24
C ASP A 78 7.00 12.90 -4.23
N LEU A 79 6.92 12.00 -3.24
CA LEU A 79 5.96 12.11 -2.14
C LEU A 79 6.18 13.40 -1.33
N GLN A 80 7.43 13.75 -1.01
CA GLN A 80 7.75 14.98 -0.29
C GLN A 80 7.46 16.24 -1.13
N GLY A 81 7.50 16.11 -2.46
CA GLY A 81 7.10 17.14 -3.42
C GLY A 81 5.59 17.37 -3.47
N LEU A 82 4.77 16.46 -2.94
CA LEU A 82 3.34 16.68 -2.76
C LEU A 82 3.12 17.68 -1.62
N VAL A 83 3.00 18.95 -2.00
CA VAL A 83 2.84 20.07 -1.08
C VAL A 83 1.56 20.85 -1.34
N ARG A 84 1.15 21.61 -0.32
CA ARG A 84 0.18 22.69 -0.45
C ARG A 84 0.82 23.99 0.02
N GLU A 85 0.58 25.04 -0.75
CA GLU A 85 1.03 26.39 -0.42
C GLU A 85 0.58 26.78 1.00
N ASN A 86 1.49 27.37 1.79
CA ASN A 86 1.26 27.77 3.18
C ASN A 86 0.89 26.63 4.15
N TRP A 87 1.00 25.37 3.73
CA TRP A 87 0.78 24.19 4.56
C TRP A 87 2.02 23.31 4.64
N GLY A 88 2.72 23.13 3.52
CA GLY A 88 3.88 22.27 3.39
C GLY A 88 3.51 20.87 2.90
N ARG A 89 4.26 19.85 3.34
CA ARG A 89 4.08 18.44 2.92
C ARG A 89 2.68 17.93 3.24
N LEU A 90 2.09 17.23 2.27
CA LEU A 90 0.78 16.60 2.39
C LEU A 90 0.84 15.23 3.05
N PHE A 91 1.97 14.54 2.98
CA PHE A 91 2.12 13.19 3.49
C PHE A 91 3.45 13.00 4.23
N CYS A 92 3.43 12.08 5.19
CA CYS A 92 4.59 11.68 5.99
C CYS A 92 4.66 10.14 6.04
N ILE A 93 5.88 9.61 5.98
CA ILE A 93 6.15 8.18 6.15
C ILE A 93 6.67 7.97 7.56
N TYR A 94 6.16 6.96 8.24
CA TYR A 94 6.57 6.56 9.58
C TYR A 94 6.95 5.08 9.57
N ASP A 95 8.00 4.72 10.31
CA ASP A 95 8.35 3.32 10.53
C ASP A 95 7.26 2.65 11.37
N GLU A 96 6.86 1.44 10.96
CA GLU A 96 5.78 0.72 11.60
C GLU A 96 6.34 -0.33 12.58
N THR A 97 5.92 -0.26 13.85
CA THR A 97 6.29 -1.27 14.87
C THR A 97 5.11 -2.18 15.21
N VAL A 98 4.12 -2.27 14.31
CA VAL A 98 2.86 -2.98 14.56
C VAL A 98 3.11 -4.50 14.49
N PRO A 99 2.56 -5.28 15.44
CA PRO A 99 2.67 -6.74 15.42
C PRO A 99 2.10 -7.35 14.14
N ARG A 100 2.70 -8.46 13.72
CA ARG A 100 2.27 -9.27 12.57
C ARG A 100 0.86 -9.80 12.83
N LYS A 101 -0.03 -9.75 11.83
CA LYS A 101 -1.48 -9.95 12.04
C LYS A 101 -1.85 -11.37 12.47
N TYR A 102 -1.06 -12.37 12.08
CA TYR A 102 -1.34 -13.79 12.26
C TYR A 102 -0.12 -14.58 12.76
N SER A 103 0.88 -13.92 13.34
CA SER A 103 2.09 -14.59 13.85
C SER A 103 2.69 -13.83 15.02
N ASP A 104 3.40 -14.53 15.90
CA ASP A 104 4.20 -13.93 16.99
C ASP A 104 5.58 -13.42 16.51
N LEU A 105 5.79 -13.33 15.20
CA LEU A 105 7.04 -12.81 14.62
C LEU A 105 7.17 -11.29 14.87
N PRO A 106 8.40 -10.76 14.92
CA PRO A 106 8.62 -9.33 15.05
C PRO A 106 8.02 -8.55 13.87
N PRO A 107 7.67 -7.27 14.07
CA PRO A 107 7.29 -6.36 12.98
C PRO A 107 8.35 -6.37 11.87
N VAL A 108 7.90 -6.24 10.62
CA VAL A 108 8.81 -6.16 9.47
C VAL A 108 9.46 -4.78 9.43
N PRO A 109 10.79 -4.65 9.59
CA PRO A 109 11.45 -3.34 9.69
C PRO A 109 11.29 -2.46 8.44
N THR A 110 11.04 -3.08 7.29
CA THR A 110 10.88 -2.40 6.01
C THR A 110 9.42 -2.07 5.67
N HIS A 111 8.47 -2.41 6.56
CA HIS A 111 7.09 -1.96 6.50
C HIS A 111 6.99 -0.56 7.13
N ALA A 112 6.36 0.35 6.40
CA ALA A 112 6.10 1.71 6.87
C ALA A 112 4.62 2.07 6.66
N THR A 113 4.18 3.08 7.42
CA THR A 113 2.86 3.68 7.29
C THR A 113 2.99 5.06 6.64
N LEU A 114 2.29 5.26 5.53
CA LEU A 114 2.10 6.57 4.93
C LEU A 114 0.85 7.24 5.49
N LEU A 115 0.98 8.43 6.07
CA LEU A 115 -0.12 9.19 6.64
C LEU A 115 -0.26 10.55 5.97
N GLN A 116 -1.50 10.94 5.70
CA GLN A 116 -1.86 12.26 5.23
C GLN A 116 -1.87 13.25 6.39
N ARG A 117 -1.28 14.41 6.16
CA ARG A 117 -1.38 15.54 7.07
C ARG A 117 -2.78 16.13 6.99
N VAL A 118 -3.49 16.09 8.12
CA VAL A 118 -4.89 16.50 8.19
C VAL A 118 -4.99 18.00 8.50
N PRO A 119 -5.80 18.79 7.75
CA PRO A 119 -6.06 20.19 8.08
C PRO A 119 -6.70 20.36 9.46
N PRO A 120 -6.50 21.51 10.16
CA PRO A 120 -7.00 21.71 11.50
C PRO A 120 -8.52 21.58 11.56
N ALA A 121 -9.03 21.24 12.74
CA ALA A 121 -10.46 21.19 12.97
C ALA A 121 -11.11 22.54 12.59
N LYS A 122 -12.34 22.49 12.06
CA LYS A 122 -13.12 23.67 11.61
C LYS A 122 -12.56 24.41 10.38
N THR A 123 -11.54 23.89 9.70
CA THR A 123 -11.11 24.42 8.39
C THR A 123 -12.26 24.32 7.39
N ALA A 124 -12.58 25.44 6.72
CA ALA A 124 -13.60 25.47 5.67
C ALA A 124 -13.24 24.50 4.55
N GLY A 125 -14.19 23.64 4.15
CA GLY A 125 -13.96 22.65 3.10
C GLY A 125 -12.95 21.55 3.46
N ARG A 126 -12.64 21.31 4.74
CA ARG A 126 -11.66 20.30 5.21
C ARG A 126 -11.77 18.95 4.51
N ASN A 127 -12.99 18.41 4.40
CA ASN A 127 -13.20 17.10 3.77
C ASN A 127 -12.93 17.12 2.26
N GLY A 128 -13.24 18.22 1.57
CA GLY A 128 -12.91 18.40 0.15
C GLY A 128 -11.41 18.47 -0.05
N GLN A 129 -10.74 19.33 0.73
CA GLN A 129 -9.29 19.45 0.75
C GLN A 129 -8.58 18.11 0.99
N MET A 130 -9.08 17.32 1.94
CA MET A 130 -8.50 16.01 2.22
C MET A 130 -8.65 15.06 1.03
N LYS A 131 -9.82 15.05 0.37
CA LYS A 131 -10.05 14.25 -0.84
C LYS A 131 -9.17 14.70 -2.01
N ASP A 132 -8.98 16.00 -2.18
CA ASP A 132 -8.12 16.54 -3.24
C ASP A 132 -6.65 16.13 -3.04
N ASP A 133 -6.17 16.18 -1.79
CA ASP A 133 -4.82 15.69 -1.46
C ASP A 133 -4.70 14.18 -1.72
N GLN A 134 -5.69 13.39 -1.31
CA GLN A 134 -5.73 11.94 -1.62
C GLN A 134 -5.67 11.70 -3.12
N LYS A 135 -6.42 12.48 -3.91
CA LYS A 135 -6.41 12.38 -5.36
C LYS A 135 -5.01 12.64 -5.94
N LYS A 136 -4.26 13.62 -5.41
CA LYS A 136 -2.87 13.87 -5.84
C LYS A 136 -1.97 12.67 -5.60
N LEU A 137 -2.09 12.02 -4.44
CA LEU A 137 -1.34 10.80 -4.15
C LEU A 137 -1.75 9.65 -5.07
N TYR A 138 -3.06 9.47 -5.30
CA TYR A 138 -3.59 8.45 -6.20
C TYR A 138 -3.08 8.63 -7.63
N ASP A 139 -3.19 9.83 -8.18
CA ASP A 139 -2.77 10.13 -9.55
C ASP A 139 -1.26 9.85 -9.72
N ASN A 140 -0.44 10.19 -8.70
CA ASN A 140 0.99 9.91 -8.71
C ASN A 140 1.28 8.39 -8.64
N LEU A 141 0.66 7.67 -7.71
CA LEU A 141 0.88 6.23 -7.54
C LEU A 141 0.40 5.41 -8.75
N VAL A 142 -0.78 5.71 -9.28
CA VAL A 142 -1.35 4.98 -10.43
C VAL A 142 -0.54 5.22 -11.71
N GLY A 143 0.01 6.43 -11.88
CA GLY A 143 0.95 6.73 -12.96
C GLY A 143 2.25 5.92 -12.91
N ASN A 144 2.61 5.42 -11.72
CA ASN A 144 3.83 4.64 -11.46
C ASN A 144 3.51 3.17 -11.11
N ARG A 145 2.51 2.59 -11.77
CA ARG A 145 2.23 1.15 -11.67
C ARG A 145 3.35 0.35 -12.34
N ILE A 146 3.86 -0.65 -11.63
CA ILE A 146 4.86 -1.59 -12.16
C ILE A 146 4.24 -2.97 -12.43
N ASP A 147 4.89 -3.73 -13.31
CA ASP A 147 4.47 -5.08 -13.66
C ASP A 147 4.72 -6.07 -12.51
N ILE A 148 3.69 -6.83 -12.15
CA ILE A 148 3.75 -7.83 -11.08
C ILE A 148 4.57 -9.06 -11.49
N GLY A 149 4.65 -9.37 -12.79
CA GLY A 149 5.31 -10.56 -13.30
C GLY A 149 6.84 -10.49 -13.22
N SER A 150 7.38 -9.30 -13.38
CA SER A 150 8.82 -9.01 -13.33
C SER A 150 9.31 -8.57 -11.94
N PHE A 151 8.41 -8.17 -11.04
CA PHE A 151 8.78 -7.74 -9.70
C PHE A 151 9.48 -8.86 -8.92
N ARG A 152 10.73 -8.60 -8.51
CA ARG A 152 11.56 -9.52 -7.72
C ARG A 152 11.56 -10.95 -8.28
N ASN A 153 11.90 -11.09 -9.57
CA ASN A 153 11.94 -12.38 -10.27
C ASN A 153 10.60 -13.16 -10.22
N GLY A 154 9.47 -12.44 -10.18
CA GLY A 154 8.14 -13.03 -10.20
C GLY A 154 7.64 -13.49 -8.83
N LEU A 155 8.20 -13.00 -7.73
CA LEU A 155 7.77 -13.32 -6.36
C LEU A 155 6.26 -13.16 -6.17
N ILE A 156 5.70 -12.03 -6.59
CA ILE A 156 4.26 -11.74 -6.42
C ILE A 156 3.39 -12.69 -7.24
N LYS A 157 3.84 -13.08 -8.44
CA LYS A 157 3.13 -14.06 -9.26
C LYS A 157 3.07 -15.43 -8.58
N GLN A 158 4.16 -15.85 -7.96
CA GLN A 158 4.21 -17.11 -7.20
C GLN A 158 3.27 -17.07 -5.99
N LEU A 159 3.25 -15.95 -5.25
CA LEU A 159 2.37 -15.77 -4.10
C LEU A 159 0.88 -15.72 -4.49
N ASN A 160 0.56 -15.07 -5.61
CA ASN A 160 -0.81 -15.09 -6.14
C ASN A 160 -1.24 -16.52 -6.49
N GLN A 161 -0.37 -17.32 -7.11
CA GLN A 161 -0.70 -18.71 -7.44
C GLN A 161 -0.98 -19.52 -6.18
N ARG A 162 -0.13 -19.42 -5.16
CA ARG A 162 -0.34 -20.07 -3.84
C ARG A 162 -1.65 -19.65 -3.19
N SER A 163 -2.02 -18.37 -3.30
CA SER A 163 -3.31 -17.90 -2.79
C SER A 163 -4.49 -18.47 -3.57
N LEU A 164 -4.39 -18.59 -4.90
CA LEU A 164 -5.41 -19.20 -5.75
C LEU A 164 -5.57 -20.70 -5.46
N ASP A 165 -4.48 -21.37 -5.08
CA ASP A 165 -4.46 -22.77 -4.68
C ASP A 165 -5.01 -22.98 -3.25
N GLY A 166 -5.41 -21.90 -2.55
CA GLY A 166 -6.03 -21.95 -1.22
C GLY A 166 -5.04 -22.01 -0.05
N GLU A 167 -3.74 -21.85 -0.28
CA GLU A 167 -2.72 -22.02 0.76
C GLU A 167 -2.84 -21.01 1.91
N PHE A 168 -3.46 -19.85 1.66
CA PHE A 168 -3.58 -18.77 2.64
C PHE A 168 -4.97 -18.68 3.30
N GLU A 169 -5.79 -19.73 3.19
CA GLU A 169 -6.99 -19.85 4.00
C GLU A 169 -6.64 -20.35 5.41
N LEU A 170 -7.11 -19.64 6.43
CA LEU A 170 -6.92 -20.08 7.83
C LEU A 170 -7.67 -21.38 8.05
N SER A 171 -7.02 -22.36 8.69
CA SER A 171 -7.68 -23.58 9.14
C SER A 171 -8.77 -23.26 10.15
N SER A 172 -9.95 -23.88 9.97
CA SER A 172 -11.09 -23.82 10.88
C SER A 172 -10.83 -24.45 12.24
#